data_AF-H3CCM6-F1
#
_entry.id   AF-H3CCM6-F1
#
_cell.length_a   1.000
_cell.length_b   1.000
_cell.length_c   1.000
_cell.angle_alpha   90.00
_cell.angle_beta   90.00
_cell.angle_gamma   90.00
#
_symmetry.space_group_name_H-M   'P 1'
#
loop_
_entity.id
_entity.type
_entity.pdbx_description
1 polymer ?
#
loop_
_entity_poly.entity_id
_entity_poly.type
_entity_poly.pdbx_seq_one_letter_code
_entity_poly.pdbx_strand_id
1 'polypeptide(L)'
;SSTLLSPASNRSHYSPVSMELDPTGWLHNHQKDFQSPYIKTSMQGDVYNFLERPAGLKCFLYHFLVFLMVLVCLIFSVLSTIEQYADFATGTLFWMEIVLVLFFGTEYVVRLWSAGCRSKYAGIKGRLRFIRKPISIIDLIVVIASIIVLGVGSNGQVFATSAIRGIRFLQILRMLHVDRQGGTWRLLGSVVFIHRQELITTLYIGFLGLIFSSYFVYLAEKDAVDEEGKTGFSSYADALWWGVVTVTTIGYGDKIPQTWIGKAIASCFSVFAISFFALPAGILGSGFALKVQQKQRQKHFNRQIPAAACLIQTLWRCYAAEKPDGCVATWKMYVLTP
;
A
#
# COMPACT_ATOMS: atom_id res chain seq x y z
N SER A 1 70.58 -16.27 -55.74
CA SER A 1 70.04 -15.44 -56.84
C SER A 1 68.80 -14.71 -56.36
N SER A 2 68.70 -13.43 -56.77
CA SER A 2 67.52 -12.56 -56.80
C SER A 2 66.88 -12.09 -55.48
N THR A 3 67.45 -10.98 -55.00
CA THR A 3 66.84 -9.76 -54.43
C THR A 3 65.36 -9.51 -54.77
N LEU A 4 64.59 -8.97 -53.83
CA LEU A 4 63.63 -7.87 -54.06
C LEU A 4 63.13 -7.22 -52.74
N LEU A 5 63.64 -6.01 -52.52
CA LEU A 5 63.11 -4.78 -51.91
C LEU A 5 61.96 -4.81 -50.88
N SER A 6 62.23 -4.10 -49.77
CA SER A 6 61.28 -3.42 -48.89
C SER A 6 60.52 -2.29 -49.62
N PRO A 7 59.35 -1.87 -49.09
CA PRO A 7 59.28 -0.47 -48.67
C PRO A 7 58.72 -0.29 -47.26
N ALA A 8 59.25 0.74 -46.60
CA ALA A 8 58.86 1.25 -45.30
C ALA A 8 57.41 1.78 -45.29
N SER A 9 56.68 1.47 -44.22
CA SER A 9 55.43 2.12 -43.85
C SER A 9 55.53 2.55 -42.39
N ASN A 10 55.82 3.84 -42.22
CA ASN A 10 55.84 4.62 -41.00
C ASN A 10 54.49 4.48 -40.25
N ARG A 11 54.41 3.67 -39.20
CA ARG A 11 53.27 3.68 -38.27
C ARG A 11 53.57 4.67 -37.15
N SER A 12 53.04 5.88 -37.28
CA SER A 12 52.95 6.82 -36.17
C SER A 12 52.11 6.22 -35.04
N HIS A 13 52.68 6.22 -33.83
CA HIS A 13 51.99 5.89 -32.59
C HIS A 13 50.83 6.88 -32.38
N TYR A 14 49.59 6.45 -32.61
CA TYR A 14 48.42 7.11 -32.06
C TYR A 14 48.23 6.63 -30.62
N SER A 15 48.66 7.46 -29.66
CA SER A 15 48.22 7.33 -28.28
C SER A 15 46.83 7.95 -28.18
N PRO A 16 45.78 7.23 -27.75
CA PRO A 16 44.51 7.87 -27.46
C PRO A 16 44.74 8.79 -26.26
N VAL A 17 44.50 10.09 -26.44
CA VAL A 17 44.42 11.04 -25.32
C VAL A 17 43.19 10.64 -24.51
N SER A 18 43.40 9.82 -23.48
CA SER A 18 42.43 9.64 -22.42
C SER A 18 42.33 10.97 -21.70
N MET A 19 41.28 11.73 -21.99
CA MET A 19 40.88 12.84 -21.13
C MET A 19 40.40 12.20 -19.81
N GLU A 20 41.32 12.00 -18.88
CA GLU A 20 41.02 11.73 -17.48
C GLU A 20 40.28 12.95 -16.93
N LEU A 21 38.96 12.98 -17.16
CA LEU A 21 38.05 13.75 -16.32
C LEU A 21 38.11 13.08 -14.96
N ASP A 22 38.98 13.61 -14.09
CA ASP A 22 39.11 13.21 -12.70
C ASP A 22 37.73 13.25 -12.02
N PRO A 23 37.04 12.10 -11.83
CA PRO A 23 35.66 12.10 -11.37
C PRO A 23 35.59 12.49 -9.90
N THR A 24 36.73 12.39 -9.19
CA THR A 24 36.80 12.48 -7.74
C THR A 24 36.95 13.91 -7.25
N GLY A 25 37.72 14.75 -7.96
CA GLY A 25 37.90 16.17 -7.62
C GLY A 25 36.63 17.01 -7.81
N TRP A 26 35.87 16.75 -8.88
CA TRP A 26 34.63 17.48 -9.19
C TRP A 26 33.49 17.17 -8.21
N LEU A 27 33.37 15.92 -7.77
CA LEU A 27 32.37 15.54 -6.76
C LEU A 27 32.72 16.11 -5.39
N HIS A 28 34.00 16.11 -4.98
CA HIS A 28 34.37 16.52 -3.63
C HIS A 28 34.24 18.04 -3.41
N ASN A 29 34.59 18.86 -4.40
CA ASN A 29 34.46 20.32 -4.29
C ASN A 29 33.02 20.81 -4.43
N HIS A 30 32.15 20.13 -5.21
CA HIS A 30 30.74 20.53 -5.30
C HIS A 30 29.82 19.89 -4.25
N GLN A 31 30.27 18.90 -3.50
CA GLN A 31 29.46 18.28 -2.45
C GLN A 31 29.29 19.18 -1.22
N LYS A 32 30.18 20.17 -1.01
CA LYS A 32 30.02 21.19 0.05
C LYS A 32 29.10 22.34 -0.33
N ASP A 33 28.97 22.65 -1.63
CA ASP A 33 28.14 23.75 -2.14
C ASP A 33 26.77 23.32 -2.69
N PHE A 34 26.48 22.01 -2.74
CA PHE A 34 25.11 21.51 -2.81
C PHE A 34 24.46 21.51 -1.42
N GLN A 35 24.55 22.62 -0.68
CA GLN A 35 23.39 23.02 0.10
C GLN A 35 22.28 23.20 -0.94
N SER A 36 21.36 22.23 -1.01
CA SER A 36 20.15 22.33 -1.82
C SER A 36 19.66 23.76 -1.66
N PRO A 37 19.68 24.61 -2.71
CA PRO A 37 18.90 25.81 -2.64
C PRO A 37 17.50 25.24 -2.51
N TYR A 38 16.95 25.29 -1.30
CA TYR A 38 15.54 25.11 -1.10
C TYR A 38 14.93 26.15 -2.02
N ILE A 39 14.57 25.72 -3.24
CA ILE A 39 13.64 26.43 -4.10
C ILE A 39 12.56 26.81 -3.12
N LYS A 40 12.41 28.11 -2.81
CA LYS A 40 11.35 28.61 -1.94
C LYS A 40 10.09 27.92 -2.44
N THR A 41 9.66 26.88 -1.75
CA THR A 41 8.46 26.17 -2.12
C THR A 41 7.40 27.24 -1.90
N SER A 42 6.71 27.61 -2.97
CA SER A 42 5.47 28.40 -2.84
C SER A 42 4.68 27.80 -1.67
N MET A 43 4.00 28.60 -0.85
CA MET A 43 3.25 28.11 0.32
C MET A 43 2.41 26.85 0.02
N GLN A 44 1.95 26.69 -1.23
CA GLN A 44 1.31 25.48 -1.75
C GLN A 44 2.15 24.20 -1.63
N GLY A 45 3.44 24.25 -1.95
CA GLY A 45 4.37 23.11 -1.88
C GLY A 45 4.65 22.67 -0.44
N ASP A 46 4.76 23.61 0.50
CA ASP A 46 4.96 23.31 1.91
C ASP A 46 3.74 22.61 2.51
N VAL A 47 2.54 23.15 2.24
CA VAL A 47 1.27 22.53 2.66
C VAL A 47 1.09 21.16 2.01
N TYR A 48 1.44 21.00 0.72
CA TYR A 48 1.38 19.71 0.04
C TYR A 48 2.34 18.69 0.68
N ASN A 49 3.57 19.09 1.01
CA ASN A 49 4.53 18.22 1.65
C ASN A 49 4.07 17.85 3.07
N PHE A 50 3.56 18.81 3.84
CA PHE A 50 3.02 18.56 5.18
C PHE A 50 1.86 17.56 5.16
N LEU A 51 0.91 17.72 4.23
CA LEU A 51 -0.31 16.91 4.17
C LEU A 51 -0.14 15.59 3.42
N GLU A 52 0.61 15.52 2.33
CA GLU A 52 0.71 14.29 1.50
C GLU A 52 1.97 13.48 1.84
N ARG A 53 3.05 14.14 2.31
CA ARG A 53 4.38 13.54 2.52
C ARG A 53 4.93 13.85 3.90
N PRO A 54 4.31 13.31 4.97
CA PRO A 54 4.72 13.63 6.33
C PRO A 54 6.18 13.27 6.57
N ALA A 55 6.97 14.28 6.90
CA ALA A 55 8.36 14.15 7.31
C ALA A 55 8.59 14.98 8.58
N GLY A 56 9.32 14.40 9.54
CA GLY A 56 9.59 15.04 10.82
C GLY A 56 8.45 14.96 11.83
N LEU A 57 8.71 15.47 13.03
CA LEU A 57 7.88 15.26 14.22
C LEU A 57 6.55 16.02 14.17
N LYS A 58 6.52 17.24 13.61
CA LYS A 58 5.30 18.06 13.53
C LYS A 58 4.23 17.41 12.64
N CYS A 59 4.64 16.90 11.47
CA CYS A 59 3.73 16.19 10.57
C CYS A 59 3.22 14.89 11.21
N PHE A 60 4.12 14.14 11.87
CA PHE A 60 3.74 12.94 12.61
C PHE A 60 2.68 13.24 13.69
N LEU A 61 2.90 14.29 14.50
CA LEU A 61 1.96 14.69 15.54
C LEU A 61 0.59 15.06 14.95
N TYR A 62 0.54 15.81 13.85
CA TYR A 62 -0.72 16.14 13.17
C TYR A 62 -1.49 14.88 12.74
N HIS A 63 -0.84 13.98 11.99
CA HIS A 63 -1.51 12.76 11.53
C HIS A 63 -1.90 11.83 12.68
N PHE A 64 -1.09 11.76 13.74
CA PHE A 64 -1.39 11.00 14.94
C PHE A 64 -2.60 11.56 15.70
N LEU A 65 -2.70 12.90 15.82
CA LEU A 65 -3.87 13.55 16.43
C LEU A 65 -5.13 13.35 15.60
N VAL A 66 -5.05 13.45 14.28
CA VAL A 66 -6.18 13.15 13.38
C VAL A 66 -6.61 11.68 13.52
N PHE A 67 -5.66 10.75 13.60
CA PHE A 67 -5.95 9.34 13.88
C PHE A 67 -6.65 9.15 15.22
N LEU A 68 -6.15 9.77 16.29
CA LEU A 68 -6.76 9.70 17.62
C LEU A 68 -8.18 10.26 17.64
N MET A 69 -8.41 11.39 16.95
CA MET A 69 -9.74 12.00 16.83
C MET A 69 -10.75 11.06 16.15
N VAL A 70 -10.34 10.36 15.08
CA VAL A 70 -11.17 9.35 14.41
C VAL A 70 -11.38 8.13 15.30
N LEU A 71 -10.34 7.67 16.00
CA LEU A 71 -10.41 6.53 16.91
C LEU A 71 -11.39 6.79 18.05
N VAL A 72 -11.36 7.97 18.66
CA VAL A 72 -12.30 8.38 19.71
C VAL A 72 -13.73 8.38 19.18
N CYS A 73 -13.96 8.92 17.98
CA CYS A 73 -15.27 8.86 17.33
C CYS A 73 -15.75 7.42 17.10
N LEU A 74 -14.87 6.51 16.68
CA LEU A 74 -15.19 5.09 16.55
C LEU A 74 -15.54 4.45 17.89
N ILE A 75 -14.83 4.78 18.97
CA ILE A 75 -15.13 4.26 20.32
C ILE A 75 -16.52 4.73 20.77
N PHE A 76 -16.85 6.02 20.62
CA PHE A 76 -18.19 6.52 20.93
C PHE A 76 -19.27 5.86 20.06
N SER A 77 -18.95 5.54 18.80
CA SER A 77 -19.83 4.78 17.92
C SER A 77 -20.16 3.40 18.47
N VAL A 78 -19.16 2.67 18.95
CA VAL A 78 -19.34 1.38 19.61
C VAL A 78 -20.15 1.54 20.91
N LEU A 79 -19.85 2.56 21.73
CA LEU A 79 -20.60 2.82 22.97
C LEU A 79 -22.08 3.15 22.70
N SER A 80 -22.40 3.80 21.57
CA SER A 80 -23.79 4.06 21.15
C SER A 80 -24.60 2.81 20.86
N THR A 81 -23.94 1.65 20.74
CA THR A 81 -24.62 0.36 20.54
C THR A 81 -25.06 -0.29 21.85
N ILE A 82 -24.55 0.19 22.99
CA ILE A 82 -24.87 -0.33 24.33
C ILE A 82 -26.02 0.49 24.89
N GLU A 83 -27.15 -0.15 25.21
CA GLU A 83 -28.38 0.53 25.67
C GLU A 83 -28.15 1.49 26.85
N GLN A 84 -27.27 1.11 27.80
CA GLN A 84 -26.93 1.93 28.96
C GLN A 84 -26.27 3.27 28.63
N TYR A 85 -25.56 3.36 27.50
CA TYR A 85 -24.81 4.57 27.10
C TYR A 85 -25.35 5.20 25.81
N ALA A 86 -26.43 4.63 25.25
CA ALA A 86 -26.92 4.97 23.92
C ALA A 86 -27.28 6.46 23.79
N ASP A 87 -28.03 7.01 24.74
CA ASP A 87 -28.52 8.39 24.67
C ASP A 87 -27.38 9.42 24.75
N PHE A 88 -26.46 9.24 25.73
CA PHE A 88 -25.30 10.10 25.90
C PHE A 88 -24.34 10.01 24.70
N ALA A 89 -24.05 8.80 24.24
CA ALA A 89 -23.14 8.57 23.13
C ALA A 89 -23.72 9.11 21.81
N THR A 90 -25.02 8.93 21.55
CA THR A 90 -25.66 9.41 20.32
C THR A 90 -25.68 10.93 20.26
N GLY A 91 -25.99 11.61 21.37
CA GLY A 91 -25.94 13.08 21.44
C GLY A 91 -24.53 13.63 21.22
N THR A 92 -23.52 13.03 21.85
CA THR A 92 -22.10 13.43 21.68
C THR A 92 -21.60 13.14 20.27
N LEU A 93 -21.97 12.01 19.69
CA LEU A 93 -21.59 11.63 18.32
C LEU A 93 -22.08 12.62 17.28
N PHE A 94 -23.30 13.15 17.41
CA PHE A 94 -23.84 14.11 16.47
C PHE A 94 -22.97 15.38 16.37
N TRP A 95 -22.58 15.94 17.51
CA TRP A 95 -21.69 17.12 17.55
C TRP A 95 -20.29 16.81 17.04
N MET A 96 -19.70 15.68 17.47
CA MET A 96 -18.40 15.23 17.00
C MET A 96 -18.39 15.01 15.48
N GLU A 97 -19.47 14.47 14.93
CA GLU A 97 -19.63 14.23 13.50
C GLU A 97 -19.62 15.53 12.70
N ILE A 98 -20.34 16.56 13.15
CA ILE A 98 -20.33 17.89 12.53
C ILE A 98 -18.90 18.46 12.50
N VAL A 99 -18.19 18.41 13.64
CA VAL A 99 -16.79 18.88 13.74
C VAL A 99 -15.89 18.11 12.77
N LEU A 100 -16.02 16.79 12.72
CA LEU A 100 -15.23 15.93 11.84
C LEU A 100 -15.49 16.20 10.36
N VAL A 101 -16.74 16.39 9.96
CA VAL A 101 -17.11 16.68 8.57
C VAL A 101 -16.56 18.03 8.13
N LEU A 102 -16.65 19.06 8.97
CA LEU A 102 -16.06 20.36 8.70
C LEU A 102 -14.54 20.29 8.61
N PHE A 103 -13.91 19.55 9.54
CA PHE A 103 -12.46 19.36 9.57
C PHE A 103 -11.97 18.62 8.31
N PHE A 104 -12.52 17.45 7.99
CA PHE A 104 -12.11 16.67 6.83
C PHE A 104 -12.50 17.30 5.50
N GLY A 105 -13.65 17.97 5.43
CA GLY A 105 -14.05 18.75 4.26
C GLY A 105 -13.05 19.88 3.97
N THR A 106 -12.68 20.64 5.00
CA THR A 106 -11.65 21.69 4.88
C THR A 106 -10.30 21.09 4.50
N GLU A 107 -9.89 20.00 5.16
CA GLU A 107 -8.63 19.33 4.86
C GLU A 107 -8.58 18.83 3.40
N TYR A 108 -9.67 18.25 2.90
CA TYR A 108 -9.78 17.79 1.51
C TYR A 108 -9.65 18.95 0.52
N VAL A 109 -10.30 20.09 0.79
CA VAL A 109 -10.19 21.29 -0.05
C VAL A 109 -8.76 21.84 -0.04
N VAL A 110 -8.13 21.96 1.13
CA VAL A 110 -6.73 22.42 1.25
C VAL A 110 -5.77 21.46 0.53
N ARG A 111 -6.00 20.15 0.62
CA ARG A 111 -5.22 19.13 -0.08
C ARG A 111 -5.38 19.22 -1.60
N LEU A 112 -6.62 19.37 -2.08
CA LEU A 112 -6.90 19.55 -3.50
C LEU A 112 -6.29 20.85 -4.03
N TRP A 113 -6.31 21.93 -3.25
CA TRP A 113 -5.68 23.21 -3.58
C TRP A 113 -4.17 23.08 -3.69
N SER A 114 -3.52 22.55 -2.66
CA SER A 114 -2.06 22.39 -2.55
C SER A 114 -1.48 21.39 -3.57
N ALA A 115 -2.26 20.41 -4.02
CA ALA A 115 -1.85 19.48 -5.09
C ALA A 115 -1.42 20.18 -6.40
N GLY A 116 -1.86 21.43 -6.63
CA GLY A 116 -1.47 22.25 -7.78
C GLY A 116 0.02 22.57 -7.86
N CYS A 117 0.81 22.38 -6.79
CA CYS A 117 2.26 22.60 -6.79
C CYS A 117 3.01 21.59 -7.67
N ARG A 118 2.41 20.45 -8.02
CA ARG A 118 3.01 19.43 -8.87
C ARG A 118 2.60 19.66 -10.33
N SER A 119 3.58 19.72 -11.24
CA SER A 119 3.33 19.84 -12.70
C SER A 119 2.31 18.81 -13.22
N LYS A 120 2.31 17.57 -12.70
CA LYS A 120 1.34 16.51 -13.04
C LYS A 120 -0.14 16.86 -12.75
N TYR A 121 -0.37 17.73 -11.75
CA TYR A 121 -1.69 18.11 -11.24
C TYR A 121 -2.00 19.60 -11.44
N ALA A 122 -1.21 20.31 -12.24
CA ALA A 122 -1.46 21.71 -12.57
C ALA A 122 -2.72 21.88 -13.44
N GLY A 123 -3.47 22.97 -13.21
CA GLY A 123 -4.71 23.29 -13.93
C GLY A 123 -5.92 22.40 -13.56
N ILE A 124 -7.08 22.67 -14.18
CA ILE A 124 -8.35 22.00 -13.87
C ILE A 124 -8.29 20.50 -14.21
N LYS A 125 -7.74 20.14 -15.38
CA LYS A 125 -7.54 18.74 -15.79
C LYS A 125 -6.59 17.99 -14.84
N GLY A 126 -5.58 18.68 -14.32
CA GLY A 126 -4.64 18.14 -13.34
C GLY A 126 -5.28 17.88 -11.99
N ARG A 127 -6.10 18.80 -11.48
CA ARG A 127 -6.88 18.63 -10.25
C ARG A 127 -7.89 17.49 -10.35
N LEU A 128 -8.57 17.34 -11.49
CA LEU A 128 -9.48 16.20 -11.72
C LEU A 128 -8.75 14.86 -11.69
N ARG A 129 -7.51 14.82 -12.21
CA ARG A 129 -6.64 13.64 -12.09
C ARG A 129 -6.25 13.33 -10.64
N PHE A 130 -6.14 14.35 -9.78
CA PHE A 130 -5.88 14.15 -8.35
C PHE A 130 -7.11 13.57 -7.63
N ILE A 131 -8.31 14.05 -7.93
CA ILE A 131 -9.57 13.54 -7.37
C ILE A 131 -9.77 12.06 -7.73
N ARG A 132 -9.39 11.64 -8.95
CA ARG A 132 -9.49 10.24 -9.41
C ARG A 132 -8.52 9.25 -8.74
N LYS A 133 -7.63 9.70 -7.84
CA LYS A 133 -6.83 8.77 -7.05
C LYS A 133 -7.74 7.98 -6.09
N PRO A 134 -7.56 6.67 -5.89
CA PRO A 134 -8.45 5.86 -5.04
C PRO A 134 -8.66 6.42 -3.63
N ILE A 135 -7.58 6.87 -2.97
CA ILE A 135 -7.65 7.41 -1.61
C ILE A 135 -8.40 8.75 -1.57
N SER A 136 -8.20 9.61 -2.58
CA SER A 136 -8.95 10.87 -2.72
C SER A 136 -10.44 10.62 -2.98
N ILE A 137 -10.79 9.56 -3.71
CA ILE A 137 -12.19 9.15 -3.93
C ILE A 137 -12.82 8.70 -2.61
N ILE A 138 -12.12 7.87 -1.82
CA ILE A 138 -12.63 7.41 -0.52
C ILE A 138 -12.90 8.61 0.39
N ASP A 139 -11.96 9.56 0.47
CA ASP A 139 -12.12 10.78 1.28
C ASP A 139 -13.33 11.61 0.84
N LEU A 140 -13.49 11.79 -0.48
CA LEU A 140 -14.64 12.50 -1.05
C LEU A 140 -15.97 11.80 -0.74
N ILE A 141 -16.04 10.48 -0.91
CA ILE A 141 -17.23 9.67 -0.60
C ILE A 141 -17.58 9.81 0.87
N VAL A 142 -16.59 9.70 1.77
CA VAL A 142 -16.79 9.84 3.21
C VAL A 142 -17.34 11.21 3.57
N VAL A 143 -16.76 12.30 3.05
CA VAL A 143 -17.23 13.67 3.32
C VAL A 143 -18.64 13.88 2.78
N ILE A 144 -18.93 13.50 1.53
CA ILE A 144 -20.25 13.65 0.91
C ILE A 144 -21.30 12.84 1.67
N ALA A 145 -21.01 11.56 1.96
CA ALA A 145 -21.94 10.70 2.68
C ALA A 145 -22.25 11.24 4.08
N SER A 146 -21.24 11.76 4.79
CA SER A 146 -21.44 12.34 6.11
C SER A 146 -22.27 13.64 6.06
N ILE A 147 -22.09 14.49 5.04
CA ILE A 147 -22.94 15.68 4.81
C ILE A 147 -24.40 15.26 4.54
N ILE A 148 -24.62 14.27 3.67
CA ILE A 148 -25.97 13.79 3.35
C ILE A 148 -26.65 13.29 4.62
N VAL A 149 -25.94 12.51 5.44
CA VAL A 149 -26.54 11.95 6.65
C VAL A 149 -26.85 13.03 7.69
N LEU A 150 -25.96 14.01 7.90
CA LEU A 150 -26.25 15.14 8.79
C LEU A 150 -27.45 15.97 8.30
N GLY A 151 -27.56 16.19 6.98
CA GLY A 151 -28.66 16.94 6.37
C GLY A 151 -30.02 16.22 6.49
N VAL A 152 -30.06 14.90 6.29
CA VAL A 152 -31.28 14.09 6.44
C VAL A 152 -31.67 13.93 7.91
N GLY A 153 -30.68 13.78 8.81
CA GLY A 153 -30.91 13.63 10.25
C GLY A 153 -31.53 14.85 10.93
N SER A 154 -31.31 16.05 10.39
CA SER A 154 -31.83 17.30 10.98
C SER A 154 -33.34 17.49 10.81
N ASN A 155 -33.99 16.81 9.87
CA ASN A 155 -35.41 17.03 9.55
C ASN A 155 -36.38 16.14 10.35
N GLY A 156 -35.92 15.47 11.41
CA GLY A 156 -36.77 14.74 12.37
C GLY A 156 -37.56 13.55 11.81
N GLN A 157 -37.31 13.15 10.56
CA GLN A 157 -38.01 12.04 9.93
C GLN A 157 -37.56 10.70 10.53
N VAL A 158 -38.53 9.81 10.76
CA VAL A 158 -38.43 8.46 11.37
C VAL A 158 -37.36 7.54 10.73
N PHE A 159 -36.79 7.94 9.59
CA PHE A 159 -35.60 7.36 8.97
C PHE A 159 -34.30 7.60 9.76
N ALA A 160 -34.30 8.45 10.79
CA ALA A 160 -33.15 8.72 11.65
C ALA A 160 -32.53 7.44 12.24
N THR A 161 -33.34 6.45 12.65
CA THR A 161 -32.82 5.21 13.26
C THR A 161 -32.13 4.26 12.26
N SER A 162 -32.58 4.22 11.00
CA SER A 162 -31.90 3.52 9.92
C SER A 162 -30.66 4.26 9.42
N ALA A 163 -30.71 5.59 9.34
CA ALA A 163 -29.58 6.43 8.97
C ALA A 163 -28.44 6.33 9.99
N ILE A 164 -28.76 6.30 11.29
CA ILE A 164 -27.79 6.11 12.39
C ILE A 164 -26.97 4.82 12.22
N ARG A 165 -27.56 3.72 11.74
CA ARG A 165 -26.82 2.48 11.46
C ARG A 165 -25.84 2.63 10.28
N GLY A 166 -26.21 3.38 9.25
CA GLY A 166 -25.32 3.71 8.12
C GLY A 166 -24.16 4.63 8.50
N ILE A 167 -24.37 5.58 9.43
CA ILE A 167 -23.32 6.46 9.96
C ILE A 167 -22.17 5.66 10.56
N ARG A 168 -22.49 4.60 11.33
CA ARG A 168 -21.48 3.76 11.98
C ARG A 168 -20.54 3.11 10.97
N PHE A 169 -21.05 2.72 9.81
CA PHE A 169 -20.23 2.16 8.74
C PHE A 169 -19.32 3.21 8.09
N LEU A 170 -19.82 4.43 7.85
CA LEU A 170 -19.03 5.54 7.30
C LEU A 170 -17.88 5.97 8.24
N GLN A 171 -18.05 5.79 9.55
CA GLN A 171 -17.00 6.06 10.54
C GLN A 171 -15.83 5.06 10.43
N ILE A 172 -16.11 3.80 10.12
CA ILE A 172 -15.05 2.80 9.88
C ILE A 172 -14.26 3.15 8.61
N LEU A 173 -14.94 3.62 7.56
CA LEU A 173 -14.28 4.06 6.33
C LEU A 173 -13.32 5.25 6.56
N ARG A 174 -13.55 6.11 7.56
CA ARG A 174 -12.61 7.18 7.93
C ARG A 174 -11.26 6.68 8.40
N MET A 175 -11.15 5.47 8.97
CA MET A 175 -9.83 4.93 9.31
C MET A 175 -8.99 4.61 8.07
N LEU A 176 -9.61 4.28 6.93
CA LEU A 176 -8.89 4.05 5.69
C LEU A 176 -8.22 5.32 5.15
N HIS A 177 -8.69 6.51 5.56
CA HIS A 177 -8.08 7.79 5.21
C HIS A 177 -6.65 7.93 5.75
N VAL A 178 -6.34 7.28 6.88
CA VAL A 178 -5.07 7.45 7.61
C VAL A 178 -3.88 6.99 6.74
N ASP A 179 -4.05 5.95 5.90
CA ASP A 179 -3.02 5.53 4.94
C ASP A 179 -3.09 6.34 3.64
N ARG A 180 -2.69 7.61 3.71
CA ARG A 180 -2.83 8.62 2.64
C ARG A 180 -2.08 8.32 1.35
N GLN A 181 -0.94 7.62 1.43
CA GLN A 181 -0.11 7.31 0.26
C GLN A 181 -0.39 5.92 -0.33
N GLY A 182 -1.23 5.12 0.34
CA GLY A 182 -1.43 3.71 0.02
C GLY A 182 -0.11 2.93 0.05
N GLY A 183 0.82 3.37 0.89
CA GLY A 183 2.16 2.80 0.96
C GLY A 183 2.09 1.37 1.47
N THR A 184 1.26 1.15 2.49
CA THR A 184 1.00 -0.16 3.11
C THR A 184 0.36 -1.09 2.10
N TRP A 185 -0.71 -0.66 1.42
CA TRP A 185 -1.40 -1.45 0.40
C TRP A 185 -0.52 -1.80 -0.79
N ARG A 186 0.31 -0.85 -1.26
CA ARG A 186 1.28 -1.11 -2.33
C ARG A 186 2.38 -2.08 -1.88
N LEU A 187 2.84 -1.97 -0.64
CA LEU A 187 3.85 -2.87 -0.08
C LEU A 187 3.29 -4.29 0.02
N LEU A 188 2.12 -4.44 0.67
CA LEU A 188 1.39 -5.69 0.84
C LEU A 188 1.09 -6.33 -0.52
N GLY A 189 0.44 -5.58 -1.43
CA GLY A 189 0.10 -6.08 -2.76
C GLY A 189 1.33 -6.51 -3.57
N SER A 190 2.47 -5.83 -3.40
CA SER A 190 3.71 -6.25 -4.06
C SER A 190 4.32 -7.50 -3.44
N VAL A 191 4.24 -7.71 -2.12
CA VAL A 191 4.70 -8.97 -1.49
C VAL A 191 3.79 -10.12 -1.91
N VAL A 192 2.46 -9.94 -1.85
CA VAL A 192 1.48 -10.92 -2.32
C VAL A 192 1.70 -11.27 -3.79
N PHE A 193 1.94 -10.27 -4.64
CA PHE A 193 2.17 -10.51 -6.06
C PHE A 193 3.45 -11.31 -6.31
N ILE A 194 4.54 -11.03 -5.59
CA ILE A 194 5.80 -11.78 -5.70
C ILE A 194 5.58 -13.25 -5.31
N HIS A 195 4.91 -13.48 -4.18
CA HIS A 195 4.69 -14.83 -3.63
C HIS A 195 3.35 -15.47 -4.05
N ARG A 196 2.73 -14.98 -5.13
CA ARG A 196 1.38 -15.40 -5.53
C ARG A 196 1.26 -16.90 -5.79
N GLN A 197 2.29 -17.52 -6.37
CA GLN A 197 2.27 -18.95 -6.68
C GLN A 197 2.27 -19.78 -5.40
N GLU A 198 3.15 -19.46 -4.45
CA GLU A 198 3.27 -20.15 -3.16
C GLU A 198 1.97 -19.99 -2.34
N LEU A 199 1.40 -18.77 -2.34
CA LEU A 199 0.15 -18.48 -1.65
C LEU A 199 -1.04 -19.24 -2.26
N ILE A 200 -1.17 -19.25 -3.59
CA ILE A 200 -2.23 -19.98 -4.28
C ILE A 200 -2.10 -21.49 -4.03
N THR A 201 -0.88 -22.04 -4.12
CA THR A 201 -0.64 -23.47 -3.89
C THR A 201 -0.99 -23.89 -2.45
N THR A 202 -0.58 -23.11 -1.45
CA THR A 202 -0.88 -23.43 -0.03
C THR A 202 -2.36 -23.31 0.28
N LEU A 203 -3.03 -22.26 -0.20
CA LEU A 203 -4.48 -22.11 -0.05
C LEU A 203 -5.26 -23.20 -0.80
N TYR A 204 -4.82 -23.60 -1.99
CA TYR A 204 -5.45 -24.66 -2.76
C TYR A 204 -5.39 -26.00 -2.02
N ILE A 205 -4.20 -26.40 -1.56
CA ILE A 205 -4.02 -27.66 -0.82
C ILE A 205 -4.76 -27.62 0.51
N GLY A 206 -4.70 -26.49 1.23
CA GLY A 206 -5.45 -26.28 2.47
C GLY A 206 -6.95 -26.41 2.28
N PHE A 207 -7.52 -25.76 1.25
CA PHE A 207 -8.95 -25.82 0.95
C PHE A 207 -9.38 -27.22 0.51
N LEU A 208 -8.57 -27.91 -0.29
CA LEU A 208 -8.82 -29.29 -0.67
C LEU A 208 -8.86 -30.21 0.56
N GLY A 209 -7.89 -30.07 1.47
CA GLY A 209 -7.83 -30.79 2.74
C GLY A 209 -9.04 -30.49 3.64
N LEU A 210 -9.47 -29.23 3.71
CA LEU A 210 -10.67 -28.81 4.46
C LEU A 210 -11.94 -29.50 3.94
N ILE A 211 -12.14 -29.52 2.62
CA ILE A 211 -13.31 -30.14 1.99
C ILE A 211 -13.32 -31.65 2.25
N PHE A 212 -12.20 -32.34 2.03
CA PHE A 212 -12.11 -33.78 2.29
C PHE A 212 -12.30 -34.12 3.77
N SER A 213 -11.63 -33.39 4.67
CA SER A 213 -11.74 -33.61 6.12
C SER A 213 -13.17 -33.43 6.59
N SER A 214 -13.82 -32.33 6.18
CA SER A 214 -15.21 -32.04 6.56
C SER A 214 -16.17 -33.12 6.04
N TYR A 215 -15.95 -33.62 4.82
CA TYR A 215 -16.80 -34.66 4.23
C TYR A 215 -16.64 -36.00 4.94
N PHE A 216 -15.41 -36.42 5.23
CA PHE A 216 -15.17 -37.67 5.94
C PHE A 216 -15.66 -37.63 7.39
N VAL A 217 -15.49 -36.51 8.09
CA VAL A 217 -16.02 -36.33 9.45
C VAL A 217 -17.55 -36.31 9.42
N TYR A 218 -18.18 -35.66 8.43
CA TYR A 218 -19.63 -35.74 8.24
C TYR A 218 -20.10 -37.18 8.07
N LEU A 219 -19.46 -37.97 7.20
CA LEU A 219 -19.84 -39.38 7.01
C LEU A 219 -19.64 -40.22 8.28
N ALA A 220 -18.62 -39.92 9.08
CA ALA A 220 -18.34 -40.60 10.33
C ALA A 220 -19.32 -40.22 11.47
N GLU A 221 -19.82 -38.99 11.47
CA GLU A 221 -20.58 -38.42 12.60
C GLU A 221 -22.07 -38.19 12.29
N LYS A 222 -22.54 -38.40 11.05
CA LYS A 222 -23.94 -38.11 10.64
C LYS A 222 -25.00 -38.84 11.46
N ASP A 223 -24.68 -40.04 11.96
CA ASP A 223 -25.59 -40.87 12.78
C ASP A 223 -25.23 -40.82 14.27
N ALA A 224 -24.18 -40.07 14.64
CA ALA A 224 -23.74 -39.93 16.02
C ALA A 224 -24.62 -38.93 16.76
N VAL A 225 -25.04 -39.31 17.96
CA VAL A 225 -25.88 -38.49 18.83
C VAL A 225 -25.05 -38.07 20.03
N ASP A 226 -25.08 -36.78 20.35
CA ASP A 226 -24.36 -36.21 21.49
C ASP A 226 -25.06 -36.58 22.83
N GLU A 227 -24.42 -36.29 23.97
CA GLU A 227 -24.97 -36.60 25.30
C GLU A 227 -26.37 -35.99 25.55
N GLU A 228 -26.70 -34.91 24.84
CA GLU A 228 -27.98 -34.20 24.89
C GLU A 228 -29.05 -34.76 23.93
N GLY A 229 -28.77 -35.85 23.22
CA GLY A 229 -29.71 -36.47 22.28
C GLY A 229 -29.81 -35.76 20.92
N LYS A 230 -28.92 -34.80 20.61
CA LYS A 230 -28.89 -34.06 19.35
C LYS A 230 -27.76 -34.53 18.44
N THR A 231 -27.98 -34.54 17.14
CA THR A 231 -26.94 -34.81 16.14
C THR A 231 -26.07 -33.56 15.96
N GLY A 232 -24.79 -33.60 16.32
CA GLY A 232 -23.87 -32.47 16.16
C GLY A 232 -23.59 -32.09 14.71
N PHE A 233 -23.67 -33.06 13.79
CA PHE A 233 -23.38 -32.92 12.36
C PHE A 233 -24.61 -33.25 11.50
N SER A 234 -25.64 -32.41 11.57
CA SER A 234 -26.90 -32.64 10.84
C SER A 234 -26.80 -32.48 9.33
N SER A 235 -25.88 -31.62 8.88
CA SER A 235 -25.67 -31.31 7.47
C SER A 235 -24.17 -31.25 7.14
N TYR A 236 -23.83 -31.40 5.87
CA TYR A 236 -22.46 -31.18 5.41
C TYR A 236 -21.96 -29.75 5.71
N ALA A 237 -22.87 -28.76 5.72
CA ALA A 237 -22.53 -27.40 6.11
C ALA A 237 -22.07 -27.28 7.58
N ASP A 238 -22.63 -28.10 8.47
CA ASP A 238 -22.21 -28.16 9.88
C ASP A 238 -20.79 -28.71 10.03
N ALA A 239 -20.47 -29.75 9.25
CA ALA A 239 -19.14 -30.32 9.22
C ALA A 239 -18.12 -29.36 8.59
N LEU A 240 -18.53 -28.59 7.57
CA LEU A 240 -17.69 -27.57 6.97
C LEU A 240 -17.41 -26.41 7.95
N TRP A 241 -18.40 -25.97 8.72
CA TRP A 241 -18.22 -24.99 9.81
C TRP A 241 -17.21 -25.49 10.83
N TRP A 242 -17.38 -26.72 11.32
CA TRP A 242 -16.43 -27.36 12.23
C TRP A 242 -15.02 -27.41 11.62
N GLY A 243 -14.91 -27.81 10.34
CA GLY A 243 -13.65 -27.87 9.63
C GLY A 243 -12.96 -26.51 9.59
N VAL A 244 -13.68 -25.43 9.23
CA VAL A 244 -13.13 -24.06 9.19
C VAL A 244 -12.65 -23.62 10.57
N VAL A 245 -13.45 -23.82 11.61
CA VAL A 245 -13.10 -23.47 13.01
C VAL A 245 -11.88 -24.25 13.50
N THR A 246 -11.73 -25.51 13.07
CA THR A 246 -10.63 -26.40 13.47
C THR A 246 -9.33 -26.08 12.72
N VAL A 247 -9.35 -25.96 11.39
CA VAL A 247 -8.13 -25.68 10.60
C VAL A 247 -7.57 -24.28 10.83
N THR A 248 -8.41 -23.34 11.25
CA THR A 248 -8.01 -21.99 11.68
C THR A 248 -7.58 -21.93 13.14
N THR A 249 -7.56 -23.07 13.85
CA THR A 249 -7.16 -23.19 15.26
C THR A 249 -7.98 -22.33 16.24
N ILE A 250 -9.22 -21.98 15.87
CA ILE A 250 -10.14 -21.23 16.75
C ILE A 250 -10.70 -22.15 17.82
N GLY A 251 -11.25 -23.31 17.42
CA GLY A 251 -11.71 -24.35 18.34
C GLY A 251 -12.78 -23.90 19.34
N TYR A 252 -13.92 -23.36 18.88
CA TYR A 252 -15.02 -22.94 19.75
C TYR A 252 -15.57 -24.06 20.65
N GLY A 253 -15.50 -25.32 20.20
CA GLY A 253 -16.00 -26.48 20.93
C GLY A 253 -17.52 -26.67 20.85
N ASP A 254 -18.21 -25.90 20.00
CA ASP A 254 -19.65 -26.00 19.73
C ASP A 254 -20.04 -27.25 18.93
N LYS A 255 -19.12 -27.76 18.10
CA LYS A 255 -19.24 -29.03 17.38
C LYS A 255 -17.95 -29.82 17.54
N ILE A 256 -18.06 -31.06 17.97
CA ILE A 256 -16.91 -31.95 18.22
C ILE A 256 -17.29 -33.35 17.73
N PRO A 257 -16.43 -34.05 16.95
CA PRO A 257 -16.69 -35.44 16.59
C PRO A 257 -16.72 -36.32 17.85
N GLN A 258 -17.76 -37.13 17.99
CA GLN A 258 -17.95 -38.00 19.15
C GLN A 258 -17.43 -39.41 18.91
N THR A 259 -17.59 -39.93 17.69
CA THR A 259 -17.14 -41.27 17.35
C THR A 259 -15.61 -41.37 17.33
N TRP A 260 -15.08 -42.54 17.67
CA TRP A 260 -13.64 -42.77 17.61
C TRP A 260 -13.10 -42.61 16.18
N ILE A 261 -13.89 -43.00 15.17
CA ILE A 261 -13.52 -42.90 13.76
C ILE A 261 -13.47 -41.45 13.30
N GLY A 262 -14.47 -40.63 13.68
CA GLY A 262 -14.47 -39.20 13.42
C GLY A 262 -13.32 -38.49 14.14
N LYS A 263 -13.04 -38.84 15.39
CA LYS A 263 -11.87 -38.34 16.15
C LYS A 263 -10.54 -38.72 15.49
N ALA A 264 -10.40 -39.94 14.98
CA ALA A 264 -9.19 -40.38 14.29
C ALA A 264 -8.97 -39.62 12.97
N ILE A 265 -10.03 -39.48 12.15
CA ILE A 265 -10.01 -38.70 10.90
C ILE A 265 -9.68 -37.24 11.20
N ALA A 266 -10.39 -36.62 12.14
CA ALA A 266 -10.17 -35.24 12.56
C ALA A 266 -8.73 -35.01 13.03
N SER A 267 -8.20 -35.89 13.88
CA SER A 267 -6.83 -35.81 14.38
C SER A 267 -5.82 -35.87 13.25
N CYS A 268 -5.95 -36.86 12.35
CA CYS A 268 -5.04 -37.02 11.21
C CYS A 268 -5.07 -35.79 10.29
N PHE A 269 -6.25 -35.36 9.85
CA PHE A 269 -6.38 -34.22 8.93
C PHE A 269 -5.99 -32.89 9.58
N SER A 270 -6.24 -32.70 10.87
CA SER A 270 -5.90 -31.45 11.57
C SER A 270 -4.41 -31.14 11.51
N VAL A 271 -3.54 -32.14 11.74
CA VAL A 271 -2.08 -31.96 11.73
C VAL A 271 -1.59 -31.42 10.38
N PHE A 272 -2.11 -31.95 9.28
CA PHE A 272 -1.74 -31.50 7.93
C PHE A 272 -2.41 -30.18 7.55
N ALA A 273 -3.72 -30.06 7.74
CA ALA A 273 -4.49 -28.90 7.29
C ALA A 273 -4.08 -27.61 8.03
N ILE A 274 -3.88 -27.67 9.35
CA ILE A 274 -3.42 -26.52 10.14
C ILE A 274 -2.08 -26.00 9.60
N SER A 275 -1.16 -26.91 9.25
CA SER A 275 0.14 -26.55 8.68
C SER A 275 -0.02 -25.73 7.39
N PHE A 276 -0.90 -26.17 6.48
CA PHE A 276 -1.14 -25.44 5.21
C PHE A 276 -1.82 -24.09 5.41
N PHE A 277 -2.76 -23.96 6.35
CA PHE A 277 -3.41 -22.68 6.66
C PHE A 277 -2.49 -21.69 7.40
N ALA A 278 -1.46 -22.17 8.09
CA ALA A 278 -0.45 -21.33 8.73
C ALA A 278 0.61 -20.78 7.73
N LEU A 279 0.87 -21.49 6.62
CA LEU A 279 1.91 -21.11 5.66
C LEU A 279 1.75 -19.70 5.04
N PRO A 280 0.55 -19.22 4.65
CA PRO A 280 0.38 -17.87 4.13
C PRO A 280 0.95 -16.78 5.05
N ALA A 281 0.78 -16.92 6.37
CA ALA A 281 1.34 -15.97 7.33
C ALA A 281 2.88 -16.00 7.34
N GLY A 282 3.48 -17.20 7.29
CA GLY A 282 4.93 -17.37 7.22
C GLY A 282 5.55 -16.86 5.91
N ILE A 283 4.90 -17.13 4.77
CA ILE A 283 5.33 -16.66 3.45
C ILE A 283 5.29 -15.13 3.40
N LEU A 284 4.18 -14.52 3.84
CA LEU A 284 4.08 -13.06 3.89
C LEU A 284 5.10 -12.46 4.86
N GLY A 285 5.25 -13.03 6.06
CA GLY A 285 6.22 -12.57 7.06
C GLY A 285 7.66 -12.56 6.56
N SER A 286 8.10 -13.67 5.96
CA SER A 286 9.43 -13.78 5.33
C SER A 286 9.59 -12.84 4.12
N GLY A 287 8.55 -12.70 3.29
CA GLY A 287 8.53 -11.77 2.16
C GLY A 287 8.68 -10.30 2.59
N PHE A 288 8.03 -9.89 3.68
CA PHE A 288 8.23 -8.55 4.26
C PHE A 288 9.65 -8.36 4.79
N ALA A 289 10.19 -9.34 5.52
CA ALA A 289 11.55 -9.27 6.07
C ALA A 289 12.60 -9.12 4.96
N LEU A 290 12.52 -9.94 3.90
CA LEU A 290 13.41 -9.86 2.75
C LEU A 290 13.32 -8.51 2.04
N LYS A 291 12.11 -7.96 1.90
CA LYS A 291 11.91 -6.67 1.24
C LYS A 291 12.48 -5.49 2.05
N VAL A 292 12.39 -5.55 3.38
CA VAL A 292 13.04 -4.58 4.28
C VAL A 292 14.56 -4.68 4.16
N GLN A 293 15.11 -5.90 4.13
CA GLN A 293 16.55 -6.14 3.99
C GLN A 293 17.09 -5.67 2.63
N GLN A 294 16.36 -5.94 1.54
CA GLN A 294 16.70 -5.45 0.19
C GLN A 294 16.71 -3.92 0.13
N LYS A 295 15.73 -3.26 0.78
CA LYS A 295 15.68 -1.79 0.84
C LYS A 295 16.87 -1.20 1.58
N GLN A 296 17.39 -1.87 2.62
CA GLN A 296 18.62 -1.45 3.30
C GLN A 296 19.84 -1.57 2.38
N ARG A 297 20.00 -2.68 1.64
CA ARG A 297 21.11 -2.83 0.67
C ARG A 297 21.05 -1.80 -0.46
N GLN A 298 19.86 -1.41 -0.89
CA GLN A 298 19.68 -0.42 -1.95
C GLN A 298 19.98 1.03 -1.51
N LYS A 299 20.08 1.32 -0.19
CA LYS A 299 20.47 2.64 0.32
C LYS A 299 21.92 3.02 -0.01
N HIS A 300 22.74 2.11 -0.53
CA HIS A 300 24.02 2.42 -1.18
C HIS A 300 23.81 3.07 -2.57
N PHE A 301 23.03 4.16 -2.60
CA PHE A 301 22.48 4.81 -3.79
C PHE A 301 23.54 5.56 -4.63
N ASN A 302 24.75 5.72 -4.11
CA ASN A 302 25.82 6.49 -4.76
C ASN A 302 26.26 5.89 -6.10
N ARG A 303 25.99 4.60 -6.37
CA ARG A 303 26.34 3.96 -7.65
C ARG A 303 25.38 4.30 -8.80
N GLN A 304 24.19 4.83 -8.53
CA GLN A 304 23.18 5.12 -9.56
C GLN A 304 23.23 6.57 -10.08
N ILE A 305 23.87 7.48 -9.34
CA ILE A 305 24.02 8.90 -9.70
C ILE A 305 24.73 9.08 -11.06
N PRO A 306 25.91 8.48 -11.32
CA PRO A 306 26.60 8.69 -12.60
C PRO A 306 25.83 8.06 -13.78
N ALA A 307 25.18 6.91 -13.57
CA ALA A 307 24.36 6.27 -14.59
C ALA A 307 23.14 7.13 -14.98
N ALA A 308 22.46 7.73 -14.01
CA ALA A 308 21.34 8.64 -14.26
C ALA A 308 21.79 9.91 -15.00
N ALA A 309 22.92 10.49 -14.60
CA ALA A 309 23.49 11.66 -15.28
C ALA A 309 23.85 11.34 -16.74
N CYS A 310 24.50 10.20 -16.99
CA CYS A 310 24.85 9.74 -18.33
C CYS A 310 23.59 9.59 -19.20
N LEU A 311 22.53 8.95 -18.69
CA LEU A 311 21.28 8.75 -19.43
C LEU A 311 20.63 10.08 -19.84
N ILE A 312 20.57 11.05 -18.92
CA ILE A 312 20.00 12.38 -19.21
C ILE A 312 20.82 13.07 -20.30
N GLN A 313 22.15 13.03 -20.19
CA GLN A 313 23.05 13.67 -21.15
C GLN A 313 22.96 13.02 -22.53
N THR A 314 22.92 11.69 -22.62
CA THR A 314 22.81 10.98 -23.91
C THR A 314 21.46 11.24 -24.57
N LEU A 315 20.36 11.21 -23.82
CA LEU A 315 19.03 11.52 -24.35
C LEU A 315 18.94 12.96 -24.85
N TRP A 316 19.51 13.91 -24.13
CA TRP A 316 19.55 15.30 -24.56
C TRP A 316 20.37 15.48 -25.84
N ARG A 317 21.53 14.80 -25.96
CA ARG A 317 22.35 14.82 -27.17
C ARG A 317 21.60 14.25 -28.38
N CYS A 318 20.87 13.14 -28.23
CA CYS A 318 20.03 12.59 -29.30
C CYS A 318 18.94 13.58 -29.72
N TYR A 319 18.22 14.17 -28.77
CA TYR A 319 17.21 15.19 -29.05
C TYR A 319 17.79 16.44 -29.73
N ALA A 320 18.98 16.90 -29.31
CA ALA A 320 19.64 18.07 -29.88
C ALA A 320 20.19 17.84 -31.30
N ALA A 321 20.50 16.58 -31.65
CA ALA A 321 20.96 16.20 -32.98
C ALA A 321 19.86 16.23 -34.05
N GLU A 322 18.58 16.04 -33.66
CA GLU A 322 17.43 15.99 -34.58
C GLU A 322 16.84 17.39 -34.89
N LYS A 323 17.27 18.45 -34.19
CA LYS A 323 16.76 19.80 -34.45
C LYS A 323 17.24 20.35 -35.80
N PRO A 324 16.35 20.94 -36.62
CA PRO A 324 16.62 21.33 -38.01
C PRO A 324 17.74 22.39 -38.17
N ASP A 325 17.92 23.28 -37.19
CA ASP A 325 19.01 24.27 -37.21
C ASP A 325 20.34 23.75 -36.64
N GLY A 326 20.36 22.51 -36.12
CA GLY A 326 21.52 21.89 -35.48
C GLY A 326 22.01 22.67 -34.25
N CYS A 327 22.05 22.05 -33.06
CA CYS A 327 22.68 22.71 -31.93
C CYS A 327 24.21 22.73 -32.14
N VAL A 328 24.78 23.82 -32.66
CA VAL A 328 26.23 23.96 -32.96
C VAL A 328 27.12 23.53 -31.79
N ALA A 329 26.71 23.83 -30.55
CA ALA A 329 27.41 23.42 -29.34
C ALA A 329 27.51 21.89 -29.16
N THR A 330 26.53 21.13 -29.64
CA THR A 330 26.52 19.65 -29.58
C THR A 330 27.50 19.06 -30.60
N TRP A 331 27.56 19.64 -31.80
CA TRP A 331 28.46 19.20 -32.88
C TRP A 331 29.91 19.70 -32.70
N LYS A 332 30.12 20.83 -32.00
CA LYS A 332 31.44 21.40 -31.68
C LYS A 332 32.35 20.45 -30.92
N MET A 333 31.80 19.47 -30.18
CA MET A 333 32.57 18.42 -29.52
C MET A 333 33.24 17.46 -30.52
N TYR A 334 32.65 17.27 -31.70
CA TYR A 334 33.14 16.37 -32.75
C TYR A 334 33.98 17.10 -33.80
N VAL A 335 33.89 18.44 -33.85
CA VAL A 335 34.77 19.29 -34.64
C VAL A 335 36.05 19.51 -33.83
N LEU A 336 36.95 18.53 -33.86
CA LEU A 336 38.34 18.76 -33.48
C LEU A 336 38.91 19.83 -34.42
N THR A 337 39.32 20.97 -33.86
CA THR A 337 40.23 21.89 -34.56
C THR A 337 41.47 21.10 -34.98
N PRO A 338 41.94 21.23 -36.23
CA PRO A 338 43.11 20.51 -36.74
C PRO A 338 44.40 20.84 -35.98
#